data_AF-A0A0C7QPR7-F1
#
_entry.id   AF-A0A0C7QPR7-F1
#
_cell.length_a   1.000
_cell.length_b   1.000
_cell.length_c   1.000
_cell.angle_alpha   90.00
_cell.angle_beta   90.00
_cell.angle_gamma   90.00
#
_symmetry.space_group_name_H-M   'P 1'
#
loop_
_entity.id
_entity.type
_entity.pdbx_description
1 polymer ?
#
loop_
_entity_poly.entity_id
_entity_poly.type
_entity_poly.pdbx_seq_one_letter_code
_entity_poly.pdbx_strand_id
1 'polypeptide(L)'
;MNVQGIISQNDVIVIATAIIMGTMARVMTLKEDYRQYPSYPNGYFTHVVLGVISAAIGAVAIPALLAKNFTAVTFLAIAIQQFRDVRKTEISSLKSLENTEFTSRGDAYIDGIAKTFESRNYLGLTVSFITSLSMIITSNISILYRILIGI
;
A
#
# COMPACT_ATOMS: atom_id res chain seq x y z
N MET A 1 34.69 -4.31 -16.85
CA MET A 1 33.57 -4.66 -15.94
C MET A 1 32.35 -3.91 -16.42
N ASN A 2 31.41 -4.58 -17.08
CA ASN A 2 30.15 -3.95 -17.47
C ASN A 2 29.36 -3.66 -16.20
N VAL A 3 29.08 -2.39 -15.94
CA VAL A 3 28.21 -1.96 -14.86
C VAL A 3 26.78 -2.32 -15.24
N GLN A 4 26.41 -3.59 -15.05
CA GLN A 4 25.02 -4.08 -15.12
C GLN A 4 24.18 -3.65 -13.89
N GLY A 5 24.66 -2.68 -13.11
CA GLY A 5 24.10 -2.29 -11.82
C GLY A 5 23.33 -0.97 -11.81
N ILE A 6 23.08 -0.34 -12.97
CA ILE A 6 22.31 0.91 -13.04
C ILE A 6 20.88 0.57 -13.43
N ILE A 7 19.92 0.92 -12.56
CA ILE A 7 18.49 0.83 -12.82
C ILE A 7 18.19 1.66 -14.09
N SER A 8 17.51 1.06 -15.07
CA SER A 8 17.15 1.78 -16.29
C SER A 8 16.27 2.99 -15.94
N GLN A 9 16.45 4.11 -16.65
CA GLN A 9 15.60 5.28 -16.48
C GLN A 9 14.11 4.92 -16.63
N ASN A 10 13.81 3.95 -17.51
CA ASN A 10 12.45 3.44 -17.70
C ASN A 10 11.92 2.73 -16.45
N ASP A 11 12.74 1.92 -15.78
CA ASP A 11 12.33 1.19 -14.57
C ASP A 11 12.03 2.17 -13.42
N VAL A 12 12.85 3.22 -13.28
CA VAL A 12 12.61 4.28 -12.30
C VAL A 12 11.27 4.98 -12.56
N ILE A 13 10.95 5.29 -13.82
CA ILE A 13 9.68 5.93 -14.19
C ILE A 13 8.50 5.00 -13.90
N VAL A 14 8.61 3.71 -14.22
CA VAL A 14 7.58 2.70 -13.92
C VAL A 14 7.32 2.63 -12.42
N ILE A 15 8.39 2.47 -11.62
CA ILE A 15 8.29 2.34 -10.16
C ILE A 15 7.71 3.62 -9.54
N ALA A 16 8.21 4.79 -9.92
CA ALA A 16 7.72 6.06 -9.39
C ALA A 16 6.23 6.28 -9.69
N THR A 17 5.82 6.04 -10.94
CA THR A 17 4.41 6.20 -11.35
C THR A 17 3.50 5.22 -10.60
N ALA A 18 3.92 3.96 -10.46
CA ALA A 18 3.18 2.94 -9.71
C ALA A 18 3.05 3.27 -8.22
N ILE A 19 4.11 3.79 -7.59
CA ILE A 19 4.07 4.24 -6.19
C ILE A 19 3.06 5.39 -6.03
N ILE A 20 3.09 6.37 -6.93
CA ILE A 20 2.16 7.51 -6.90
C ILE A 20 0.72 7.02 -7.02
N MET A 21 0.42 6.14 -7.98
CA MET A 21 -0.94 5.62 -8.18
C MET A 21 -1.44 4.81 -6.97
N GLY A 22 -0.61 3.92 -6.42
CA GLY A 22 -0.97 3.15 -5.23
C GLY A 22 -1.13 4.02 -3.97
N THR A 23 -0.28 5.04 -3.82
CA THR A 23 -0.38 6.01 -2.72
C THR A 23 -1.64 6.87 -2.87
N MET A 24 -1.98 7.30 -4.08
CA MET A 24 -3.20 8.05 -4.35
C MET A 24 -4.45 7.22 -4.01
N ALA A 25 -4.46 5.94 -4.36
CA ALA A 25 -5.51 5.02 -3.95
C ALA A 25 -5.63 4.91 -2.41
N ARG A 26 -4.51 4.90 -1.69
CA ARG A 26 -4.52 4.96 -0.21
C ARG A 26 -5.16 6.25 0.28
N VAL A 27 -4.69 7.40 -0.17
CA VAL A 27 -5.16 8.72 0.30
C VAL A 27 -6.66 8.89 0.01
N MET A 28 -7.14 8.46 -1.15
CA MET A 28 -8.57 8.54 -1.52
C MET A 28 -9.46 7.63 -0.67
N THR A 29 -8.95 6.46 -0.26
CA THR A 29 -9.74 5.48 0.51
C THR A 29 -9.63 5.68 2.01
N LEU A 30 -8.62 6.41 2.48
CA LEU A 30 -8.40 6.70 3.89
C LEU A 30 -9.44 7.70 4.41
N LYS A 31 -10.51 7.14 4.96
CA LYS A 31 -11.52 7.87 5.73
C LYS A 31 -11.46 7.41 7.18
N GLU A 32 -11.27 8.35 8.08
CA GLU A 32 -11.13 8.15 9.52
C GLU A 32 -12.11 9.11 10.19
N ASP A 33 -13.09 8.58 10.92
CA ASP A 33 -14.01 9.39 11.70
C ASP A 33 -13.41 9.56 13.10
N TYR A 34 -13.01 10.79 13.44
CA TYR A 34 -12.37 11.12 14.71
C TYR A 34 -13.23 10.81 15.94
N ARG A 35 -14.56 10.73 15.78
CA ARG A 35 -15.49 10.36 16.87
C ARG A 35 -15.37 8.89 17.24
N GLN A 36 -15.11 8.07 16.23
CA GLN A 36 -14.93 6.64 16.38
C GLN A 36 -13.45 6.29 16.49
N TYR A 37 -12.53 7.15 16.07
CA TYR A 37 -11.13 6.81 16.07
C TYR A 37 -10.32 8.04 16.47
N PRO A 38 -10.08 8.24 17.79
CA PRO A 38 -9.54 9.49 18.33
C PRO A 38 -8.04 9.69 18.07
N SER A 39 -7.40 8.82 17.27
CA SER A 39 -5.96 8.88 16.98
C SER A 39 -5.58 9.92 15.92
N TYR A 40 -6.54 10.67 15.39
CA TYR A 40 -6.26 11.79 14.48
C TYR A 40 -5.43 12.88 15.20
N PRO A 41 -4.35 13.42 14.60
CA PRO A 41 -3.87 13.21 13.22
C PRO A 41 -2.80 12.12 13.06
N ASN A 42 -2.24 11.60 14.16
CA ASN A 42 -1.10 10.68 14.13
C ASN A 42 -1.44 9.32 13.48
N GLY A 43 -2.64 8.79 13.74
CA GLY A 43 -3.16 7.56 13.12
C GLY A 43 -3.27 7.70 11.61
N TYR A 44 -3.87 8.81 11.17
CA TYR A 44 -3.96 9.17 9.75
C TYR A 44 -2.59 9.17 9.06
N PHE A 45 -1.60 9.86 9.65
CA PHE A 45 -0.24 9.90 9.10
C PHE A 45 0.40 8.51 9.00
N THR A 46 0.30 7.72 10.07
CA THR A 46 0.82 6.34 10.11
C THR A 46 0.21 5.48 9.00
N HIS A 47 -1.10 5.62 8.78
CA HIS A 47 -1.81 4.93 7.71
C HIS A 47 -1.43 5.38 6.31
N VAL A 48 -1.08 6.65 6.11
CA VAL A 48 -0.53 7.11 4.82
C VAL A 48 0.83 6.48 4.58
N VAL A 49 1.74 6.51 5.57
CA VAL A 49 3.09 5.92 5.46
C VAL A 49 3.02 4.42 5.15
N LEU A 50 2.17 3.67 5.86
CA LEU A 50 1.94 2.25 5.59
C LEU A 50 1.41 2.00 4.17
N GLY A 51 0.56 2.89 3.65
CA GLY A 51 0.09 2.82 2.28
C GLY A 51 1.17 3.10 1.24
N VAL A 52 2.09 4.04 1.51
CA VAL A 52 3.25 4.29 0.66
C VAL A 52 4.15 3.06 0.59
N ILE A 53 4.41 2.42 1.74
CA ILE A 53 5.19 1.17 1.79
C ILE A 53 4.49 0.06 1.00
N SER A 54 3.18 -0.09 1.19
CA SER A 54 2.35 -1.03 0.44
C SER A 54 2.45 -0.81 -1.08
N ALA A 55 2.34 0.44 -1.53
CA ALA A 55 2.49 0.82 -2.93
C ALA A 55 3.91 0.58 -3.47
N ALA A 56 4.95 0.82 -2.66
CA ALA A 56 6.33 0.54 -3.05
C ALA A 56 6.58 -0.96 -3.30
N ILE A 57 6.02 -1.82 -2.45
CA ILE A 57 6.15 -3.27 -2.62
C ILE A 57 5.47 -3.74 -3.91
N GLY A 58 4.25 -3.26 -4.18
CA GLY A 58 3.55 -3.60 -5.42
C GLY A 58 4.23 -3.06 -6.68
N ALA A 59 4.75 -1.83 -6.62
CA ALA A 59 5.44 -1.19 -7.75
C ALA A 59 6.70 -1.94 -8.20
N VAL A 60 7.48 -2.48 -7.26
CA VAL A 60 8.78 -3.13 -7.52
C VAL A 60 8.62 -4.62 -7.90
N ALA A 61 7.47 -5.23 -7.62
CA ALA A 61 7.24 -6.66 -7.83
C ALA A 61 7.50 -7.11 -9.27
N ILE A 62 6.92 -6.42 -10.27
CA ILE A 62 7.09 -6.82 -11.68
C ILE A 62 8.51 -6.58 -12.19
N PRO A 63 9.12 -5.38 -12.02
CA PRO A 63 10.52 -5.16 -12.42
C PRO A 63 11.48 -6.20 -11.83
N ALA A 64 11.31 -6.56 -10.56
CA ALA A 64 12.16 -7.55 -9.91
C ALA A 64 11.99 -8.97 -10.49
N LEU A 65 10.76 -9.37 -10.81
CA LEU A 65 10.50 -10.65 -11.48
C LEU A 65 11.14 -10.71 -12.88
N LEU A 66 11.06 -9.62 -13.65
CA LEU A 66 11.71 -9.52 -14.96
C LEU A 66 13.23 -9.57 -14.86
N ALA A 67 13.80 -9.00 -13.80
CA ALA A 67 15.22 -9.12 -13.46
C ALA A 67 15.60 -10.50 -12.90
N LYS A 68 14.67 -11.47 -12.87
CA LYS A 68 14.84 -12.82 -12.31
C LYS A 68 15.24 -12.82 -10.83
N ASN A 69 14.94 -11.74 -10.12
CA ASN A 69 15.13 -11.64 -8.68
C ASN A 69 13.89 -12.15 -7.94
N PHE A 70 13.77 -13.47 -7.85
CA PHE A 70 12.64 -14.13 -7.19
C PHE A 70 12.60 -13.90 -5.67
N THR A 71 13.68 -13.41 -5.06
CA THR A 71 13.68 -12.96 -3.66
C THR A 71 12.65 -11.85 -3.43
N ALA A 72 12.25 -11.11 -4.48
CA ALA A 72 11.19 -10.11 -4.39
C ALA A 72 9.82 -10.69 -3.97
N VAL A 73 9.55 -11.97 -4.26
CA VAL A 73 8.32 -12.64 -3.81
C VAL A 73 8.25 -12.71 -2.28
N THR A 74 9.40 -12.83 -1.61
CA THR A 74 9.47 -12.80 -0.14
C THR A 74 9.05 -11.44 0.41
N PHE A 75 9.36 -10.32 -0.26
CA PHE A 75 8.90 -9.00 0.16
C PHE A 75 7.37 -8.84 0.06
N LEU A 76 6.72 -9.49 -0.92
CA LEU A 76 5.25 -9.57 -0.96
C LEU A 76 4.69 -10.32 0.25
N ALA A 77 5.29 -11.44 0.63
CA ALA A 77 4.87 -12.19 1.82
C ALA A 77 5.06 -11.37 3.11
N ILE A 78 6.16 -10.63 3.22
CA ILE A 78 6.41 -9.70 4.34
C ILE A 78 5.35 -8.58 4.37
N ALA A 79 4.94 -8.05 3.22
CA ALA A 79 3.87 -7.05 3.13
C ALA A 79 2.54 -7.57 3.68
N ILE A 80 2.17 -8.79 3.31
CA ILE A 80 0.94 -9.43 3.81
C ILE A 80 1.01 -9.55 5.35
N GLN A 81 2.18 -9.92 5.89
CA GLN A 81 2.37 -9.97 7.33
C GLN A 81 2.22 -8.59 7.98
N GLN A 82 2.81 -7.56 7.38
CA GLN A 82 2.68 -6.17 7.83
C GLN A 82 1.20 -5.73 7.87
N PHE A 83 0.39 -6.08 6.87
CA PHE A 83 -1.02 -5.70 6.85
C PHE A 83 -1.81 -6.39 7.96
N ARG A 84 -1.57 -7.69 8.18
CA ARG A 84 -2.17 -8.43 9.30
C ARG A 84 -1.79 -7.83 10.66
N ASP A 85 -0.56 -7.37 10.80
CA ASP A 85 -0.09 -6.74 12.04
C ASP A 85 -0.69 -5.34 12.25
N VAL A 86 -0.98 -4.60 11.17
CA VAL A 86 -1.83 -3.39 11.24
C VAL A 86 -3.19 -3.75 11.83
N ARG A 87 -3.89 -4.77 11.29
CA ARG A 87 -5.19 -5.20 11.84
C ARG A 87 -5.10 -5.56 13.33
N LYS A 88 -4.10 -6.33 13.74
CA LYS A 88 -3.92 -6.70 15.16
C LYS A 88 -3.73 -5.47 16.05
N THR A 89 -2.91 -4.52 15.59
CA THR A 89 -2.61 -3.28 16.30
C THR A 89 -3.86 -2.40 16.41
N GLU A 90 -4.67 -2.32 15.36
CA GLU A 90 -5.94 -1.59 15.41
C GLU A 90 -6.92 -2.22 16.39
N ILE A 91 -7.03 -3.55 16.39
CA ILE A 91 -7.90 -4.26 17.35
C ILE A 91 -7.43 -4.01 18.78
N SER A 92 -6.14 -4.14 19.07
CA SER A 92 -5.64 -3.93 20.43
C SER A 92 -5.79 -2.48 20.89
N SER A 93 -5.53 -1.52 20.00
CA SER A 93 -5.73 -0.09 20.26
C SER A 93 -7.19 0.21 20.60
N LEU A 94 -8.13 -0.21 19.75
CA LEU A 94 -9.56 0.03 19.98
C LEU A 94 -10.08 -0.67 21.23
N LYS A 95 -9.70 -1.93 21.47
CA LYS A 95 -10.09 -2.65 22.70
C LYS A 95 -9.54 -2.01 23.97
N SER A 96 -8.37 -1.35 23.90
CA SER A 96 -7.82 -0.65 25.06
C SER A 96 -8.67 0.55 25.48
N LEU A 97 -9.33 1.20 24.53
CA LEU A 97 -10.21 2.35 24.74
C LEU A 97 -11.60 1.96 25.27
N GLU A 98 -12.05 0.73 25.02
CA GLU A 98 -13.36 0.24 25.48
C GLU A 98 -13.53 0.32 27.00
N ASN A 99 -12.45 0.20 27.77
CA ASN A 99 -12.52 0.23 29.24
C ASN A 99 -12.83 1.63 29.81
N THR A 100 -12.69 2.68 28.99
CA THR A 100 -12.89 4.08 29.40
C THR A 100 -14.14 4.70 28.78
N GLU A 101 -14.79 4.01 27.84
CA GLU A 101 -15.96 4.49 27.12
C GLU A 101 -17.25 4.20 27.90
N PHE A 102 -18.22 5.11 27.82
CA PHE A 102 -19.52 4.94 28.49
C PHE A 102 -20.39 3.86 27.83
N THR A 103 -20.13 3.56 26.56
CA THR A 103 -20.84 2.54 25.78
C THR A 103 -19.84 1.74 24.96
N SER A 104 -19.88 0.41 25.07
CA SER A 104 -19.01 -0.46 24.28
C SER A 104 -19.43 -0.50 22.82
N ARG A 105 -18.44 -0.65 21.95
CA ARG A 105 -18.58 -0.76 20.50
C ARG A 105 -18.93 -2.16 20.03
N GLY A 106 -18.42 -3.16 20.76
CA GLY A 106 -18.55 -4.58 20.44
C GLY A 106 -17.45 -5.10 19.50
N ASP A 107 -17.05 -6.34 19.73
CA ASP A 107 -15.91 -6.98 19.04
C ASP A 107 -16.08 -7.04 17.52
N ALA A 108 -17.30 -7.28 17.02
CA ALA A 108 -17.57 -7.36 15.59
C ALA A 108 -17.36 -6.01 14.89
N TYR A 109 -17.70 -4.91 15.56
CA TYR A 109 -17.53 -3.56 15.01
C TYR A 109 -16.04 -3.16 15.01
N ILE A 110 -15.32 -3.46 16.10
CA ILE A 110 -13.87 -3.25 16.20
C ILE A 110 -13.12 -4.04 15.10
N ASP A 111 -13.49 -5.31 14.90
CA ASP A 111 -12.89 -6.13 13.83
C ASP A 111 -13.20 -5.55 12.44
N GLY A 112 -14.40 -5.00 12.23
CA GLY A 112 -14.77 -4.32 10.99
C GLY A 112 -13.92 -3.08 10.69
N ILE A 113 -13.66 -2.24 11.70
CA ILE A 113 -12.76 -1.08 11.56
C ILE A 113 -11.35 -1.56 11.20
N ALA A 114 -10.82 -2.52 11.95
CA ALA A 114 -9.46 -3.02 11.75
C ALA A 114 -9.27 -3.69 10.37
N LYS A 115 -10.25 -4.49 9.92
CA LYS A 115 -10.27 -5.06 8.57
C LYS A 115 -10.27 -3.98 7.49
N THR A 116 -10.97 -2.87 7.71
CA THR A 116 -10.98 -1.75 6.75
C THR A 116 -9.58 -1.17 6.55
N PHE A 117 -8.81 -0.99 7.64
CA PHE A 117 -7.42 -0.51 7.55
C PHE A 117 -6.50 -1.51 6.83
N GLU A 118 -6.69 -2.82 7.10
CA GLU A 118 -6.00 -3.91 6.41
C GLU A 118 -6.31 -3.91 4.90
N SER A 119 -7.59 -3.93 4.53
CA SER A 119 -8.09 -3.94 3.15
C SER A 119 -7.58 -2.76 2.32
N ARG A 120 -7.56 -1.57 2.90
CA ARG A 120 -7.03 -0.38 2.22
C ARG A 120 -5.53 -0.48 1.90
N ASN A 121 -4.76 -1.23 2.69
CA ASN A 121 -3.34 -1.49 2.35
C ASN A 121 -3.25 -2.45 1.16
N TYR A 122 -4.04 -3.53 1.12
CA TYR A 122 -4.10 -4.41 -0.06
C TYR A 122 -4.50 -3.66 -1.33
N LEU A 123 -5.43 -2.70 -1.24
CA LEU A 123 -5.80 -1.86 -2.38
C LEU A 123 -4.62 -1.05 -2.92
N GLY A 124 -3.85 -0.38 -2.05
CA GLY A 124 -2.67 0.39 -2.46
C GLY A 124 -1.62 -0.49 -3.16
N LEU A 125 -1.34 -1.67 -2.60
CA LEU A 125 -0.45 -2.66 -3.22
C LEU A 125 -0.97 -3.07 -4.59
N THR A 126 -2.24 -3.46 -4.67
CA THR A 126 -2.85 -3.99 -5.89
C THR A 126 -2.86 -2.94 -7.00
N VAL A 127 -3.23 -1.70 -6.69
CA VAL A 127 -3.22 -0.60 -7.67
C VAL A 127 -1.80 -0.36 -8.17
N SER A 128 -0.81 -0.24 -7.29
CA SER A 128 0.59 -0.04 -7.71
C SER A 128 1.13 -1.20 -8.55
N PHE A 129 0.78 -2.44 -8.19
CA PHE A 129 1.17 -3.64 -8.93
C PHE A 129 0.57 -3.65 -10.34
N ILE A 130 -0.73 -3.37 -10.45
CA ILE A 130 -1.43 -3.29 -11.75
C ILE A 130 -0.86 -2.15 -12.59
N THR A 131 -0.61 -0.97 -12.02
CA THR A 131 0.03 0.15 -12.74
C THR A 131 1.42 -0.23 -13.24
N SER A 132 2.25 -0.88 -12.41
CA SER A 132 3.58 -1.34 -12.81
C SER A 132 3.51 -2.35 -13.96
N LEU A 133 2.59 -3.32 -13.86
CA LEU A 133 2.35 -4.33 -14.89
C LEU A 133 1.87 -3.70 -16.21
N SER A 134 0.85 -2.84 -16.15
CA SER A 134 0.30 -2.13 -17.31
C SER A 134 1.40 -1.33 -18.00
N MET A 135 2.16 -0.53 -17.25
CA MET A 135 3.25 0.28 -17.78
C MET A 135 4.25 -0.54 -18.58
N ILE A 136 4.56 -1.76 -18.15
CA ILE A 136 5.51 -2.64 -18.84
C ILE A 136 4.89 -3.24 -20.11
N ILE A 137 3.63 -3.70 -20.04
CA ILE A 137 2.91 -4.26 -21.19
C ILE A 137 2.74 -3.20 -22.29
N THR A 138 2.44 -1.96 -21.92
CA THR A 138 2.19 -0.85 -22.83
C THR A 138 3.47 -0.16 -23.33
N SER A 139 4.62 -0.82 -23.24
CA SER A 139 5.93 -0.26 -23.62
C SER A 139 6.03 0.23 -25.08
N ASN A 140 5.11 -0.20 -25.97
CA ASN A 140 5.01 0.27 -27.34
C ASN A 140 4.46 1.71 -27.48
N ILE A 141 3.78 2.24 -26.46
CA ILE A 141 3.24 3.60 -26.45
C ILE A 141 4.27 4.58 -25.87
N SER A 142 4.24 5.83 -26.31
CA SER A 142 5.12 6.88 -25.76
C SER A 142 4.98 6.99 -24.24
N ILE A 143 6.10 7.26 -23.56
CA ILE A 143 6.17 7.33 -22.10
C ILE A 143 5.22 8.38 -21.49
N LEU A 144 4.93 9.46 -22.20
CA LEU A 144 4.14 10.57 -21.68
C LEU A 144 2.66 10.20 -21.52
N TYR A 145 2.08 9.51 -22.51
CA TYR A 145 0.72 8.96 -22.41
C TYR A 145 0.60 7.92 -21.30
N ARG A 146 1.65 7.11 -21.12
CA ARG A 146 1.69 6.07 -20.09
C ARG A 146 1.62 6.67 -18.68
N ILE A 147 2.40 7.71 -18.42
CA ILE A 147 2.39 8.44 -17.14
C ILE A 147 1.02 9.10 -16.89
N LEU A 148 0.41 9.71 -17.92
CA LEU A 148 -0.87 10.40 -17.77
C LEU A 148 -2.03 9.46 -17.42
N ILE A 149 -2.04 8.26 -17.99
CA ILE A 149 -3.13 7.28 -17.81
C ILE A 149 -2.82 6.33 -16.64
N GLY A 150 -1.54 6.21 -16.24
CA GLY A 150 -1.10 5.21 -15.28
C GLY A 150 -1.13 3.79 -15.84
N ILE A 151 -0.90 3.65 -17.16
CA ILE A 151 -0.94 2.41 -17.95
C ILE A 151 0.28 2.32 -18.86
#